data_AF-A0A9W6NVP3-F1
#
_entry.id   AF-A0A9W6NVP3-F1
#
_cell.length_a   1.000
_cell.length_b   1.000
_cell.length_c   1.000
_cell.angle_alpha   90.00
_cell.angle_beta   90.00
_cell.angle_gamma   90.00
#
_symmetry.space_group_name_H-M   'P 1'
#
loop_
_entity.id
_entity.type
_entity.pdbx_description
1 polymer ?
#
loop_
_entity_poly.entity_id
_entity_poly.type
_entity_poly.pdbx_seq_one_letter_code
_entity_poly.pdbx_strand_id
1 'polypeptide(L)'
;MALRIAGLPVPGPADLLDGARAVAGWTGEAVGVAAGLPERTVGLLDEVSTLLARVNGIAGRVEGLLDRVEGVADRADGLIGRVELVAGTAEGLVRRVDRVATEATALITRVTTTASDAEALVARVGAVAEEAEGLVAGVRGTAGTADELIAQVTSTAGSADELITRVAGTAESAESLIGRVGGTAESAEELITRVTGTAESAEGLIGRVGGTAESAEELITRVSGTAESAESLIGRVGGTAESAEELITRVAGTAESAESLLGRVGGTAESAQELITRVTETAGSAEELITRVGAVAADAERLVASAGSVADDARTIVTNAGSVADDASGVIERAAAVADRADKLVGDASGLSEQAGALLATYRPIAERAAPLATKFVDEFSEEELHAAIRMVDQLPALTEHLETDIMPILATLDRVGPDVHELLEELKGVRQAVNGIPGFSFFRRRGEEREEA
;
A
#
# COMPACT_ATOMS: atom_id res chain seq x y z
N MET A 1 84.10 30.46 90.88
CA MET A 1 84.69 29.12 90.69
C MET A 1 83.53 28.15 90.60
N ALA A 2 83.17 27.69 89.39
CA ALA A 2 82.04 26.78 89.19
C ALA A 2 82.48 25.35 89.55
N LEU A 3 81.83 24.73 90.53
CA LEU A 3 82.06 23.31 90.85
C LEU A 3 81.43 22.44 89.75
N ARG A 4 82.27 21.60 89.12
CA ARG A 4 81.83 20.55 88.20
C ARG A 4 81.87 19.20 88.93
N ILE A 5 80.78 18.45 88.90
CA ILE A 5 80.74 17.03 89.32
C ILE A 5 80.22 16.23 88.12
N ALA A 6 80.97 15.23 87.66
CA ALA A 6 80.58 14.29 86.60
C ALA A 6 80.16 14.90 85.24
N GLY A 7 80.87 15.92 84.75
CA GLY A 7 80.76 16.38 83.36
C GLY A 7 79.48 17.15 82.97
N LEU A 8 78.51 17.26 83.88
CA LEU A 8 77.34 18.12 83.74
C LEU A 8 77.56 19.41 84.54
N PRO A 9 77.25 20.61 84.00
CA PRO A 9 77.23 21.82 84.79
C PRO A 9 76.17 21.63 85.89
N VAL A 10 76.59 21.67 87.15
CA VAL A 10 75.65 21.71 88.28
C VAL A 10 75.08 23.12 88.27
N PRO A 11 73.78 23.30 87.95
CA PRO A 11 73.19 24.62 87.88
C PRO A 11 73.28 25.29 89.26
N GLY A 12 73.65 26.57 89.28
CA GLY A 12 73.60 27.35 90.51
C GLY A 12 72.15 27.45 91.00
N PRO A 13 71.90 27.70 92.30
CA PRO A 13 70.54 27.88 92.81
C PRO A 13 69.76 28.97 92.06
N ALA A 14 70.45 30.00 91.53
CA ALA A 14 69.87 31.01 90.64
C ALA A 14 69.50 30.45 89.25
N ASP A 15 70.33 29.58 88.64
CA ASP A 15 70.03 28.95 87.35
C ASP A 15 68.88 27.93 87.46
N LEU A 16 68.72 27.31 88.64
CA LEU A 16 67.57 26.46 88.96
C LEU A 16 66.30 27.28 89.17
N LEU A 17 66.38 28.49 89.73
CA LEU A 17 65.24 29.40 89.87
C LEU A 17 64.84 30.05 88.54
N ASP A 18 65.81 30.41 87.70
CA ASP A 18 65.55 30.93 86.35
C ASP A 18 65.08 29.81 85.42
N GLY A 19 65.61 28.60 85.55
CA GLY A 19 65.09 27.40 84.91
C GLY A 19 63.68 27.04 85.38
N ALA A 20 63.41 27.11 86.68
CA ALA A 20 62.09 26.88 87.25
C ALA A 20 61.08 27.96 86.86
N ARG A 21 61.47 29.24 86.77
CA ARG A 21 60.62 30.33 86.27
C ARG A 21 60.39 30.25 84.76
N ALA A 22 61.42 29.88 83.99
CA ALA A 22 61.28 29.67 82.56
C ALA A 22 60.37 28.47 82.25
N VAL A 23 60.48 27.38 83.02
CA VAL A 23 59.57 26.24 82.95
C VAL A 23 58.16 26.62 83.45
N ALA A 24 58.04 27.35 84.55
CA ALA A 24 56.74 27.82 85.08
C ALA A 24 56.00 28.77 84.09
N GLY A 25 56.74 29.63 83.39
CA GLY A 25 56.19 30.50 82.34
C GLY A 25 55.80 29.74 81.07
N TRP A 26 56.54 28.68 80.72
CA TRP A 26 56.19 27.78 79.62
C TRP A 26 55.01 26.85 79.97
N THR A 27 54.82 26.49 81.25
CA THR A 27 53.80 25.55 81.67
C THR A 27 52.39 26.11 81.57
N GLY A 28 52.15 27.41 81.72
CA GLY A 28 50.78 27.96 81.64
C GLY A 28 50.10 27.72 80.29
N GLU A 29 50.79 28.06 79.19
CA GLU A 29 50.27 27.84 77.82
C GLU A 29 50.51 26.42 77.31
N ALA A 30 51.67 25.80 77.60
CA ALA A 30 51.95 24.46 77.11
C ALA A 30 51.13 23.38 77.84
N VAL A 31 50.82 23.55 79.14
CA VAL A 31 49.92 22.63 79.87
C VAL A 31 48.48 22.84 79.43
N GLY A 32 48.03 24.07 79.17
CA GLY A 32 46.69 24.29 78.60
C GLY A 32 46.52 23.65 77.21
N VAL A 33 47.55 23.71 76.37
CA VAL A 33 47.56 23.02 75.07
C VAL A 33 47.64 21.50 75.25
N ALA A 34 48.54 20.99 76.11
CA ALA A 34 48.69 19.56 76.37
C ALA A 34 47.48 18.92 77.09
N ALA A 35 46.76 19.69 77.92
CA ALA A 35 45.51 19.31 78.56
C ALA A 35 44.36 19.17 77.58
N GLY A 36 44.31 20.05 76.57
CA GLY A 36 43.34 19.95 75.50
C GLY A 36 43.69 18.92 74.42
N LEU A 37 44.91 18.39 74.36
CA LEU A 37 45.33 17.44 73.32
C LEU A 37 44.55 16.11 73.37
N PRO A 38 44.35 15.45 74.53
CA PRO A 38 43.55 14.23 74.62
C PRO A 38 42.10 14.44 74.14
N GLU A 39 41.42 15.48 74.63
CA GLU A 39 40.05 15.81 74.23
C GLU A 39 39.96 16.12 72.73
N ARG A 40 40.92 16.88 72.18
CA ARG A 40 40.99 17.15 70.73
C ARG A 40 41.27 15.88 69.94
N THR A 41 42.10 14.97 70.44
CA THR A 41 42.43 13.70 69.76
C THR A 41 41.21 12.78 69.71
N VAL A 42 40.39 12.77 70.76
CA VAL A 42 39.17 11.97 70.85
C VAL A 42 38.07 12.56 69.99
N GLY A 43 37.90 13.89 69.99
CA GLY A 43 37.01 14.56 69.05
C GLY A 43 37.39 14.29 67.59
N LEU A 44 38.70 14.32 67.27
CA LEU A 44 39.20 13.95 65.95
C LEU A 44 38.97 12.46 65.63
N LEU A 45 39.03 11.57 66.64
CA LEU A 45 38.77 10.15 66.46
C LEU A 45 37.30 9.86 66.16
N ASP A 46 36.39 10.49 66.91
CA ASP A 46 34.95 10.39 66.66
C ASP A 46 34.59 10.95 65.28
N GLU A 47 35.24 12.03 64.87
CA GLU A 47 35.12 12.57 63.52
C GLU A 47 35.65 11.60 62.45
N VAL A 48 36.80 10.95 62.68
CA VAL A 48 37.39 9.97 61.76
C VAL A 48 36.55 8.68 61.67
N SER A 49 36.04 8.17 62.79
CA SER A 49 35.18 6.98 62.82
C SER A 49 33.85 7.25 62.12
N THR A 50 33.26 8.41 62.37
CA THR A 50 32.07 8.90 61.65
C THR A 50 32.36 9.07 60.16
N LEU A 51 33.52 9.61 59.80
CA LEU A 51 33.96 9.75 58.42
C LEU A 51 34.12 8.40 57.73
N LEU A 52 34.72 7.40 58.39
CA LEU A 52 34.90 6.05 57.85
C LEU A 52 33.57 5.33 57.65
N ALA A 53 32.66 5.39 58.62
CA ALA A 53 31.31 4.84 58.49
C ALA A 53 30.57 5.50 57.30
N ARG A 54 30.73 6.81 57.14
CA ARG A 54 30.15 7.56 56.02
C ARG A 54 30.81 7.19 54.68
N VAL A 55 32.13 7.02 54.62
CA VAL A 55 32.86 6.59 53.42
C VAL A 55 32.44 5.18 53.01
N ASN A 56 32.33 4.24 53.94
CA ASN A 56 31.85 2.88 53.66
C ASN A 56 30.39 2.90 53.17
N GLY A 57 29.54 3.70 53.82
CA GLY A 57 28.15 3.92 53.36
C GLY A 57 28.05 4.62 52.01
N ILE A 58 29.04 5.44 51.62
CA ILE A 58 29.15 6.00 50.27
C ILE A 58 29.60 4.93 49.28
N ALA A 59 30.62 4.13 49.61
CA ALA A 59 31.11 3.04 48.75
C ALA A 59 30.00 2.03 48.42
N GLY A 60 29.26 1.55 49.42
CA GLY A 60 28.13 0.64 49.18
C GLY A 60 26.98 1.29 48.38
N ARG A 61 26.78 2.61 48.52
CA ARG A 61 25.85 3.34 47.65
C ARG A 61 26.34 3.46 46.22
N VAL A 62 27.64 3.67 46.00
CA VAL A 62 28.25 3.72 44.66
C VAL A 62 28.15 2.36 43.98
N GLU A 63 28.44 1.26 44.69
CA GLU A 63 28.26 -0.10 44.17
C GLU A 63 26.79 -0.36 43.80
N GLY A 64 25.84 -0.02 44.66
CA GLY A 64 24.41 -0.11 44.32
C GLY A 64 23.91 0.89 43.26
N LEU A 65 24.71 1.90 42.88
CA LEU A 65 24.46 2.75 41.73
C LEU A 65 25.03 2.12 40.45
N LEU A 66 26.21 1.49 40.52
CA LEU A 66 26.81 0.73 39.41
C LEU A 66 25.87 -0.39 38.93
N ASP A 67 25.33 -1.20 39.83
CA ASP A 67 24.38 -2.26 39.49
C ASP A 67 23.12 -1.70 38.79
N ARG A 68 22.67 -0.51 39.22
CA ARG A 68 21.52 0.16 38.61
C ARG A 68 21.85 0.71 37.22
N VAL A 69 23.06 1.22 37.02
CA VAL A 69 23.54 1.74 35.73
C VAL A 69 23.69 0.59 34.74
N GLU A 70 24.26 -0.55 35.17
CA GLU A 70 24.31 -1.78 34.37
C GLU A 70 22.90 -2.25 33.97
N GLY A 71 21.96 -2.31 34.93
CA GLY A 71 20.57 -2.64 34.63
C GLY A 71 19.83 -1.60 33.76
N VAL A 72 20.32 -0.35 33.65
CA VAL A 72 19.81 0.62 32.67
C VAL A 72 20.40 0.34 31.29
N ALA A 73 21.69 0.01 31.19
CA ALA A 73 22.34 -0.38 29.94
C ALA A 73 21.68 -1.62 29.32
N ASP A 74 21.48 -2.69 30.11
CA ASP A 74 20.81 -3.92 29.64
C ASP A 74 19.40 -3.64 29.09
N ARG A 75 18.66 -2.74 29.75
CA ARG A 75 17.32 -2.35 29.31
C ARG A 75 17.35 -1.51 28.04
N ALA A 76 18.38 -0.69 27.85
CA ALA A 76 18.59 0.09 26.64
C ALA A 76 18.98 -0.82 25.47
N ASP A 77 19.86 -1.81 25.67
CA ASP A 77 20.17 -2.85 24.68
C ASP A 77 18.91 -3.65 24.29
N GLY A 78 18.10 -4.04 25.27
CA GLY A 78 16.81 -4.67 25.02
C GLY A 78 15.80 -3.76 24.30
N LEU A 79 15.89 -2.44 24.45
CA LEU A 79 15.09 -1.48 23.68
C LEU A 79 15.56 -1.45 22.22
N ILE A 80 16.87 -1.39 21.97
CA ILE A 80 17.47 -1.37 20.64
C ILE A 80 17.02 -2.60 19.85
N GLY A 81 17.17 -3.81 20.40
CA GLY A 81 16.75 -5.03 19.71
C GLY A 81 15.25 -5.09 19.37
N ARG A 82 14.38 -4.53 20.23
CA ARG A 82 12.94 -4.43 19.92
C ARG A 82 12.66 -3.42 18.82
N VAL A 83 13.38 -2.30 18.83
CA VAL A 83 13.25 -1.21 17.85
C VAL A 83 13.72 -1.66 16.46
N GLU A 84 14.81 -2.43 16.40
CA GLU A 84 15.27 -3.07 15.16
C GLU A 84 14.21 -4.03 14.58
N LEU A 85 13.53 -4.79 15.43
CA LEU A 85 12.45 -5.69 15.01
C LEU A 85 11.25 -4.90 14.44
N VAL A 86 10.89 -3.78 15.08
CA VAL A 86 9.85 -2.86 14.58
C VAL A 86 10.25 -2.27 13.22
N ALA A 87 11.49 -1.79 13.08
CA ALA A 87 12.00 -1.26 11.81
C ALA A 87 11.97 -2.33 10.70
N GLY A 88 12.45 -3.55 10.98
CA GLY A 88 12.40 -4.65 10.01
C GLY A 88 10.98 -5.06 9.61
N THR A 89 10.02 -4.98 10.54
CA THR A 89 8.60 -5.21 10.24
C THR A 89 8.03 -4.11 9.36
N ALA A 90 8.36 -2.85 9.63
CA ALA A 90 7.95 -1.71 8.82
C ALA A 90 8.53 -1.77 7.41
N GLU A 91 9.80 -2.14 7.24
CA GLU A 91 10.38 -2.40 5.90
C GLU A 91 9.65 -3.56 5.19
N GLY A 92 9.28 -4.60 5.94
CA GLY A 92 8.43 -5.69 5.44
C GLY A 92 7.10 -5.20 4.89
N LEU A 93 6.48 -4.24 5.58
CA LEU A 93 5.23 -3.62 5.16
C LEU A 93 5.43 -2.79 3.88
N VAL A 94 6.45 -1.93 3.81
CA VAL A 94 6.77 -1.14 2.61
C VAL A 94 6.88 -2.04 1.37
N ARG A 95 7.69 -3.09 1.43
CA ARG A 95 7.86 -4.04 0.31
C ARG A 95 6.54 -4.72 -0.10
N ARG A 96 5.65 -5.01 0.84
CA ARG A 96 4.34 -5.61 0.55
C ARG A 96 3.41 -4.61 -0.12
N VAL A 97 3.41 -3.38 0.36
CA VAL A 97 2.56 -2.30 -0.14
C VAL A 97 3.01 -1.86 -1.54
N ASP A 98 4.31 -1.81 -1.81
CA ASP A 98 4.85 -1.58 -3.16
C ASP A 98 4.37 -2.63 -4.17
N ARG A 99 4.32 -3.91 -3.75
CA ARG A 99 3.78 -5.00 -4.58
C ARG A 99 2.30 -4.77 -4.88
N VAL A 100 1.51 -4.42 -3.87
CA VAL A 100 0.07 -4.12 -4.04
C VAL A 100 -0.13 -2.93 -4.99
N ALA A 101 0.66 -1.87 -4.87
CA ALA A 101 0.60 -0.72 -5.76
C ALA A 101 0.96 -1.10 -7.22
N THR A 102 1.96 -1.96 -7.39
CA THR A 102 2.37 -2.48 -8.71
C THR A 102 1.26 -3.33 -9.34
N GLU A 103 0.66 -4.24 -8.56
CA GLU A 103 -0.44 -5.09 -9.00
C GLU A 103 -1.69 -4.26 -9.36
N ALA A 104 -2.02 -3.26 -8.55
CA ALA A 104 -3.11 -2.32 -8.83
C ALA A 104 -2.86 -1.52 -10.12
N THR A 105 -1.62 -1.09 -10.37
CA THR A 105 -1.24 -0.40 -11.62
C THR A 105 -1.36 -1.33 -12.84
N ALA A 106 -0.96 -2.59 -12.70
CA ALA A 106 -1.15 -3.60 -13.74
C ALA A 106 -2.64 -3.87 -14.00
N LEU A 107 -3.46 -3.90 -12.95
CA LEU A 107 -4.92 -4.04 -13.07
C LEU A 107 -5.53 -2.86 -13.83
N ILE A 108 -5.15 -1.61 -13.51
CA ILE A 108 -5.61 -0.42 -14.25
C ILE A 108 -5.31 -0.59 -15.74
N THR A 109 -4.08 -0.96 -16.09
CA THR A 109 -3.68 -1.14 -17.50
C THR A 109 -4.54 -2.18 -18.22
N ARG A 110 -4.77 -3.33 -17.58
CA ARG A 110 -5.63 -4.40 -18.13
C ARG A 110 -7.07 -3.93 -18.32
N VAL A 111 -7.63 -3.28 -17.32
CA VAL A 111 -9.02 -2.82 -17.32
C VAL A 111 -9.24 -1.70 -18.34
N THR A 112 -8.26 -0.80 -18.52
CA THR A 112 -8.28 0.18 -19.61
C THR A 112 -8.25 -0.49 -20.98
N THR A 113 -7.45 -1.54 -21.16
CA THR A 113 -7.44 -2.31 -22.41
C THR A 113 -8.80 -2.96 -22.67
N THR A 114 -9.39 -3.59 -21.64
CA THR A 114 -10.75 -4.17 -21.73
C THR A 114 -11.81 -3.13 -22.07
N ALA A 115 -11.73 -1.92 -21.51
CA ALA A 115 -12.63 -0.82 -21.86
C ALA A 115 -12.48 -0.42 -23.34
N SER A 116 -11.25 -0.28 -23.84
CA SER A 116 -11.00 0.01 -25.26
C SER A 116 -11.50 -1.10 -26.19
N ASP A 117 -11.33 -2.37 -25.81
CA ASP A 117 -11.86 -3.51 -26.57
C ASP A 117 -13.40 -3.49 -26.61
N ALA A 118 -14.05 -3.12 -25.51
CA ALA A 118 -15.50 -2.97 -25.45
C ALA A 118 -16.00 -1.79 -26.29
N GLU A 119 -15.30 -0.65 -26.30
CA GLU A 119 -15.60 0.48 -27.20
C GLU A 119 -15.47 0.07 -28.67
N ALA A 120 -14.41 -0.67 -29.02
CA ALA A 120 -14.23 -1.20 -30.37
C ALA A 120 -15.34 -2.20 -30.75
N LEU A 121 -15.83 -2.99 -29.80
CA LEU A 121 -16.99 -3.87 -30.00
C LEU A 121 -18.26 -3.06 -30.27
N VAL A 122 -18.54 -2.00 -29.51
CA VAL A 122 -19.69 -1.11 -29.75
C VAL A 122 -19.64 -0.53 -31.17
N ALA A 123 -18.48 -0.05 -31.62
CA ALA A 123 -18.31 0.47 -32.97
C ALA A 123 -18.59 -0.59 -34.05
N ARG A 124 -18.08 -1.81 -33.87
CA ARG A 124 -18.33 -2.93 -34.80
C ARG A 124 -19.80 -3.34 -34.82
N VAL A 125 -20.44 -3.39 -33.66
CA VAL A 125 -21.85 -3.73 -33.50
C VAL A 125 -22.72 -2.65 -34.15
N GLY A 126 -22.36 -1.38 -34.03
CA GLY A 126 -22.99 -0.27 -34.76
C GLY A 126 -22.94 -0.46 -36.28
N ALA A 127 -21.77 -0.83 -36.83
CA ALA A 127 -21.64 -1.09 -38.27
C ALA A 127 -22.50 -2.28 -38.73
N VAL A 128 -22.61 -3.35 -37.93
CA VAL A 128 -23.50 -4.49 -38.22
C VAL A 128 -24.97 -4.08 -38.18
N ALA A 129 -25.36 -3.18 -37.26
CA ALA A 129 -26.72 -2.64 -37.22
C ALA A 129 -27.04 -1.87 -38.51
N GLU A 130 -26.15 -0.99 -38.95
CA GLU A 130 -26.31 -0.23 -40.20
C GLU A 130 -26.43 -1.16 -41.42
N GLU A 131 -25.60 -2.21 -41.50
CA GLU A 131 -25.68 -3.19 -42.58
C GLU A 131 -27.00 -3.97 -42.55
N ALA A 132 -27.47 -4.37 -41.37
CA ALA A 132 -28.76 -5.03 -41.20
C ALA A 132 -29.93 -4.12 -41.59
N GLU A 133 -29.91 -2.84 -41.22
CA GLU A 133 -30.89 -1.84 -41.66
C GLU A 133 -30.88 -1.69 -43.19
N GLY A 134 -29.70 -1.63 -43.81
CA GLY A 134 -29.53 -1.62 -45.26
C GLY A 134 -30.12 -2.86 -45.94
N LEU A 135 -29.93 -4.04 -45.34
CA LEU A 135 -30.50 -5.29 -45.83
C LEU A 135 -32.02 -5.29 -45.74
N VAL A 136 -32.61 -4.81 -44.64
CA VAL A 136 -34.06 -4.66 -44.51
C VAL A 136 -34.61 -3.68 -45.56
N ALA A 137 -33.91 -2.58 -45.84
CA ALA A 137 -34.30 -1.65 -46.90
C ALA A 137 -34.24 -2.30 -48.30
N GLY A 138 -33.18 -3.05 -48.60
CA GLY A 138 -33.04 -3.79 -49.86
C GLY A 138 -34.12 -4.87 -50.06
N VAL A 139 -34.44 -5.59 -48.99
CA VAL A 139 -35.57 -6.53 -48.91
C VAL A 139 -36.89 -5.84 -49.23
N ARG A 140 -37.18 -4.69 -48.61
CA ARG A 140 -38.41 -3.92 -48.89
C ARG A 140 -38.48 -3.46 -50.35
N GLY A 141 -37.35 -3.04 -50.93
CA GLY A 141 -37.27 -2.70 -52.36
C GLY A 141 -37.58 -3.91 -53.25
N THR A 142 -37.01 -5.07 -52.94
CA THR A 142 -37.22 -6.32 -53.67
C THR A 142 -38.67 -6.79 -53.60
N ALA A 143 -39.30 -6.72 -52.43
CA ALA A 143 -40.72 -7.02 -52.26
C ALA A 143 -41.60 -6.08 -53.12
N GLY A 144 -41.31 -4.78 -53.12
CA GLY A 144 -42.01 -3.81 -53.97
C GLY A 144 -41.92 -4.13 -55.47
N THR A 145 -40.74 -4.54 -55.95
CA THR A 145 -40.58 -4.99 -57.35
C THR A 145 -41.36 -6.27 -57.64
N ALA A 146 -41.44 -7.21 -56.69
CA ALA A 146 -42.24 -8.42 -56.85
C ALA A 146 -43.74 -8.10 -56.92
N ASP A 147 -44.23 -7.18 -56.10
CA ASP A 147 -45.62 -6.70 -56.14
C ASP A 147 -45.96 -6.04 -57.48
N GLU A 148 -45.06 -5.20 -58.02
CA GLU A 148 -45.22 -4.61 -59.35
C GLU A 148 -45.29 -5.67 -60.46
N LEU A 149 -44.44 -6.71 -60.38
CA LEU A 149 -44.47 -7.82 -61.34
C LEU A 149 -45.80 -8.59 -61.27
N ILE A 150 -46.31 -8.86 -60.06
CA ILE A 150 -47.61 -9.53 -59.87
C ILE A 150 -48.74 -8.68 -60.47
N ALA A 151 -48.71 -7.36 -60.30
CA ALA A 151 -49.69 -6.46 -60.89
C ALA A 151 -49.65 -6.52 -62.43
N GLN A 152 -48.46 -6.50 -63.04
CA GLN A 152 -48.28 -6.62 -64.50
C GLN A 152 -48.75 -7.97 -65.04
N VAL A 153 -48.41 -9.05 -64.35
CA VAL A 153 -48.86 -10.43 -64.62
C VAL A 153 -50.39 -10.51 -64.58
N THR A 154 -51.02 -9.93 -63.56
CA THR A 154 -52.48 -9.90 -63.42
C THR A 154 -53.15 -9.14 -64.58
N SER A 155 -52.60 -7.99 -64.97
CA SER A 155 -53.11 -7.23 -66.12
C SER A 155 -52.95 -7.99 -67.45
N THR A 156 -51.84 -8.73 -67.60
CA THR A 156 -51.56 -9.54 -68.79
C THR A 156 -52.52 -10.73 -68.88
N ALA A 157 -52.79 -11.40 -67.75
CA ALA A 157 -53.78 -12.46 -67.66
C ALA A 157 -55.18 -11.96 -68.08
N GLY A 158 -55.62 -10.82 -67.53
CA GLY A 158 -56.91 -10.24 -67.90
C GLY A 158 -57.01 -9.90 -69.40
N SER A 159 -55.92 -9.40 -69.99
CA SER A 159 -55.87 -9.12 -71.43
C SER A 159 -55.94 -10.39 -72.29
N ALA A 160 -55.34 -11.50 -71.82
CA ALA A 160 -55.41 -12.79 -72.48
C ALA A 160 -56.83 -13.39 -72.42
N ASP A 161 -57.50 -13.31 -71.26
CA ASP A 161 -58.90 -13.75 -71.11
C ASP A 161 -59.87 -12.98 -72.02
N GLU A 162 -59.70 -11.66 -72.14
CA GLU A 162 -60.47 -10.85 -73.09
C GLU A 162 -60.22 -11.27 -74.55
N LEU A 163 -58.99 -11.65 -74.89
CA LEU A 163 -58.65 -12.13 -76.23
C LEU A 163 -59.31 -13.47 -76.51
N ILE A 164 -59.26 -14.41 -75.57
CA ILE A 164 -59.95 -15.71 -75.67
C ILE A 164 -61.46 -15.49 -75.87
N THR A 165 -62.07 -14.59 -75.09
CA THR A 165 -63.49 -14.26 -75.20
C THR A 165 -63.85 -13.70 -76.57
N ARG A 166 -63.04 -12.78 -77.11
CA ARG A 166 -63.24 -12.23 -78.47
C ARG A 166 -63.07 -13.30 -79.55
N VAL A 167 -62.04 -14.13 -79.43
CA VAL A 167 -61.74 -15.23 -80.35
C VAL A 167 -62.90 -16.24 -80.38
N ALA A 168 -63.45 -16.61 -79.22
CA ALA A 168 -64.64 -17.46 -79.13
C ALA A 168 -65.85 -16.83 -79.86
N GLY A 169 -66.12 -15.55 -79.64
CA GLY A 169 -67.20 -14.85 -80.34
C GLY A 169 -67.00 -14.77 -81.86
N THR A 170 -65.76 -14.64 -82.33
CA THR A 170 -65.46 -14.69 -83.78
C THR A 170 -65.62 -16.10 -84.36
N ALA A 171 -65.29 -17.14 -83.60
CA ALA A 171 -65.50 -18.53 -84.01
C ALA A 171 -67.00 -18.82 -84.21
N GLU A 172 -67.82 -18.46 -83.23
CA GLU A 172 -69.28 -18.66 -83.28
C GLU A 172 -69.91 -17.89 -84.45
N SER A 173 -69.42 -16.67 -84.71
CA SER A 173 -69.85 -15.89 -85.88
C SER A 173 -69.46 -16.56 -87.21
N ALA A 174 -68.28 -17.17 -87.29
CA ALA A 174 -67.82 -17.91 -88.47
C ALA A 174 -68.65 -19.19 -88.69
N GLU A 175 -68.94 -19.96 -87.64
CA GLU A 175 -69.81 -21.13 -87.70
C GLU A 175 -71.22 -20.77 -88.17
N SER A 176 -71.79 -19.66 -87.68
CA SER A 176 -73.09 -19.15 -88.15
C SER A 176 -73.06 -18.79 -89.64
N LEU A 177 -71.97 -18.16 -90.12
CA LEU A 177 -71.79 -17.87 -91.54
C LEU A 177 -71.73 -19.14 -92.37
N ILE A 178 -70.96 -20.16 -91.95
CA ILE A 178 -70.89 -21.46 -92.64
C ILE A 178 -72.27 -22.10 -92.71
N GLY A 179 -73.03 -22.11 -91.61
CA GLY A 179 -74.40 -22.64 -91.60
C GLY A 179 -75.34 -21.92 -92.57
N ARG A 180 -75.27 -20.58 -92.65
CA ARG A 180 -76.04 -19.79 -93.62
C ARG A 180 -75.62 -20.08 -95.06
N VAL A 181 -74.32 -20.12 -95.31
CA VAL A 181 -73.72 -20.43 -96.62
C VAL A 181 -74.16 -21.82 -97.08
N GLY A 182 -74.10 -22.83 -96.20
CA GLY A 182 -74.59 -24.19 -96.46
C GLY A 182 -76.08 -24.23 -96.84
N GLY A 183 -76.94 -23.55 -96.08
CA GLY A 183 -78.37 -23.46 -96.42
C GLY A 183 -78.64 -22.71 -97.74
N THR A 184 -77.79 -21.74 -98.09
CA THR A 184 -77.88 -21.04 -99.39
C THR A 184 -77.44 -21.95 -100.53
N ALA A 185 -76.43 -22.78 -100.32
CA ALA A 185 -75.96 -23.79 -101.27
C ALA A 185 -77.04 -24.83 -101.56
N GLU A 186 -77.65 -25.40 -100.51
CA GLU A 186 -78.75 -26.37 -100.61
C GLU A 186 -79.94 -25.80 -101.39
N SER A 187 -80.31 -24.54 -101.08
CA SER A 187 -81.36 -23.84 -101.81
C SER A 187 -81.04 -23.64 -103.31
N ALA A 188 -79.76 -23.41 -103.63
CA ALA A 188 -79.30 -23.27 -105.01
C ALA A 188 -79.32 -24.63 -105.76
N GLU A 189 -78.91 -25.71 -105.11
CA GLU A 189 -78.98 -27.08 -105.66
C GLU A 189 -80.43 -27.49 -105.97
N GLU A 190 -81.38 -27.23 -105.06
CA GLU A 190 -82.81 -27.46 -105.33
C GLU A 190 -83.32 -26.63 -106.52
N LEU A 191 -82.84 -25.38 -106.66
CA LEU A 191 -83.17 -24.51 -107.79
C LEU A 191 -82.69 -25.10 -109.10
N ILE A 192 -81.43 -25.56 -109.16
CA ILE A 192 -80.86 -26.24 -110.33
C ILE A 192 -81.70 -27.47 -110.66
N THR A 193 -82.01 -28.31 -109.66
CA THR A 193 -82.79 -29.54 -109.84
C THR A 193 -84.20 -29.27 -110.39
N ARG A 194 -84.85 -28.19 -109.93
CA ARG A 194 -86.14 -27.74 -110.48
C ARG A 194 -86.00 -27.21 -111.90
N VAL A 195 -84.98 -26.38 -112.14
CA VAL A 195 -84.71 -25.75 -113.44
C VAL A 195 -84.40 -26.83 -114.50
N THR A 196 -83.59 -27.83 -114.16
CA THR A 196 -83.33 -28.99 -115.03
C THR A 196 -84.59 -29.80 -115.28
N GLY A 197 -85.37 -30.11 -114.24
CA GLY A 197 -86.67 -30.78 -114.42
C GLY A 197 -87.66 -29.98 -115.30
N THR A 198 -87.68 -28.65 -115.20
CA THR A 198 -88.48 -27.81 -116.09
C THR A 198 -87.94 -27.77 -117.52
N ALA A 199 -86.61 -27.81 -117.70
CA ALA A 199 -85.97 -27.90 -119.02
C ALA A 199 -86.32 -29.22 -119.70
N GLU A 200 -86.18 -30.35 -118.99
CA GLU A 200 -86.57 -31.68 -119.47
C GLU A 200 -88.07 -31.74 -119.81
N SER A 201 -88.92 -31.13 -118.98
CA SER A 201 -90.37 -31.04 -119.24
C SER A 201 -90.67 -30.20 -120.48
N ALA A 202 -89.93 -29.11 -120.71
CA ALA A 202 -90.04 -28.28 -121.91
C ALA A 202 -89.59 -29.06 -123.17
N GLU A 203 -88.48 -29.80 -123.10
CA GLU A 203 -88.02 -30.72 -124.15
C GLU A 203 -89.09 -31.77 -124.49
N GLY A 204 -89.75 -32.35 -123.49
CA GLY A 204 -90.85 -33.30 -123.68
C GLY A 204 -92.10 -32.70 -124.34
N LEU A 205 -92.39 -31.41 -124.11
CA LEU A 205 -93.48 -30.68 -124.78
C LEU A 205 -93.11 -30.32 -126.23
N ILE A 206 -91.85 -29.96 -126.51
CA ILE A 206 -91.31 -29.75 -127.87
C ILE A 206 -91.50 -31.01 -128.72
N GLY A 207 -91.33 -32.21 -128.15
CA GLY A 207 -91.59 -33.48 -128.83
C GLY A 207 -93.06 -33.75 -129.19
N ARG A 208 -94.03 -33.01 -128.63
CA ARG A 208 -95.47 -33.29 -128.76
C ARG A 208 -96.27 -32.30 -129.62
N VAL A 209 -95.80 -31.07 -129.89
CA VAL A 209 -96.59 -30.06 -130.63
C VAL A 209 -95.69 -29.19 -131.53
N GLY A 210 -95.83 -29.31 -132.85
CA GLY A 210 -95.03 -28.59 -133.86
C GLY A 210 -95.46 -27.14 -134.15
N GLY A 211 -95.71 -26.30 -133.12
CA GLY A 211 -96.18 -24.92 -133.34
C GLY A 211 -95.85 -23.89 -132.25
N THR A 212 -95.08 -24.23 -131.21
CA THR A 212 -94.73 -23.32 -130.09
C THR A 212 -93.23 -23.32 -129.81
N ALA A 213 -92.39 -23.14 -130.83
CA ALA A 213 -90.92 -23.17 -130.70
C ALA A 213 -90.36 -21.90 -130.02
N GLU A 214 -90.90 -20.71 -130.33
CA GLU A 214 -90.32 -19.44 -129.88
C GLU A 214 -90.48 -19.20 -128.36
N SER A 215 -91.65 -19.48 -127.79
CA SER A 215 -91.86 -19.38 -126.33
C SER A 215 -91.10 -20.44 -125.53
N ALA A 216 -90.81 -21.59 -126.14
CA ALA A 216 -90.01 -22.65 -125.51
C ALA A 216 -88.52 -22.29 -125.51
N GLU A 217 -88.01 -21.76 -126.62
CA GLU A 217 -86.63 -21.25 -126.71
C GLU A 217 -86.38 -20.11 -125.71
N GLU A 218 -87.33 -19.19 -125.57
CA GLU A 218 -87.25 -18.08 -124.60
C GLU A 218 -87.36 -18.55 -123.14
N LEU A 219 -88.04 -19.67 -122.87
CA LEU A 219 -88.05 -20.33 -121.57
C LEU A 219 -86.71 -21.01 -121.29
N ILE A 220 -86.16 -21.74 -122.27
CA ILE A 220 -84.85 -22.41 -122.16
C ILE A 220 -83.73 -21.40 -121.90
N THR A 221 -83.75 -20.24 -122.57
CA THR A 221 -82.74 -19.20 -122.33
C THR A 221 -82.84 -18.62 -120.92
N ARG A 222 -84.07 -18.37 -120.42
CA ARG A 222 -84.26 -17.91 -119.03
C ARG A 222 -83.81 -18.95 -118.00
N VAL A 223 -84.19 -20.21 -118.21
CA VAL A 223 -83.81 -21.38 -117.40
C VAL A 223 -82.29 -21.55 -117.37
N SER A 224 -81.62 -21.43 -118.53
CA SER A 224 -80.16 -21.50 -118.63
C SER A 224 -79.48 -20.34 -117.89
N GLY A 225 -79.98 -19.12 -118.04
CA GLY A 225 -79.46 -17.97 -117.28
C GLY A 225 -79.70 -18.07 -115.77
N THR A 226 -80.76 -18.76 -115.33
CA THR A 226 -80.97 -19.05 -113.90
C THR A 226 -80.03 -20.13 -113.39
N ALA A 227 -79.72 -21.16 -114.20
CA ALA A 227 -78.73 -22.17 -113.86
C ALA A 227 -77.32 -21.58 -113.75
N GLU A 228 -76.89 -20.75 -114.70
CA GLU A 228 -75.59 -20.07 -114.63
C GLU A 228 -75.47 -19.14 -113.40
N SER A 229 -76.55 -18.43 -113.07
CA SER A 229 -76.59 -17.59 -111.87
C SER A 229 -76.50 -18.41 -110.58
N ALA A 230 -77.10 -19.61 -110.57
CA ALA A 230 -77.01 -20.53 -109.44
C ALA A 230 -75.60 -21.11 -109.29
N GLU A 231 -74.94 -21.52 -110.38
CA GLU A 231 -73.53 -21.95 -110.36
C GLU A 231 -72.59 -20.86 -109.87
N SER A 232 -72.79 -19.62 -110.32
CA SER A 232 -72.01 -18.46 -109.84
C SER A 232 -72.20 -18.22 -108.33
N LEU A 233 -73.42 -18.38 -107.83
CA LEU A 233 -73.71 -18.30 -106.39
C LEU A 233 -73.00 -19.41 -105.61
N ILE A 234 -73.04 -20.66 -106.07
CA ILE A 234 -72.35 -21.79 -105.45
C ILE A 234 -70.84 -21.53 -105.37
N GLY A 235 -70.22 -21.03 -106.45
CA GLY A 235 -68.80 -20.69 -106.44
C GLY A 235 -68.43 -19.61 -105.40
N ARG A 236 -69.27 -18.57 -105.27
CA ARG A 236 -69.08 -17.52 -104.25
C ARG A 236 -69.28 -18.03 -102.83
N VAL A 237 -70.25 -18.92 -102.64
CA VAL A 237 -70.58 -19.62 -101.38
C VAL A 237 -69.41 -20.52 -100.96
N GLY A 238 -68.83 -21.29 -101.89
CA GLY A 238 -67.63 -22.09 -101.66
C GLY A 238 -66.43 -21.25 -101.21
N GLY A 239 -66.15 -20.14 -101.89
CA GLY A 239 -65.06 -19.24 -101.50
C GLY A 239 -65.28 -18.54 -100.14
N THR A 240 -66.54 -18.30 -99.75
CA THR A 240 -66.85 -17.76 -98.42
C THR A 240 -66.75 -18.82 -97.32
N ALA A 241 -67.11 -20.07 -97.60
CA ALA A 241 -66.90 -21.20 -96.68
C ALA A 241 -65.41 -21.43 -96.41
N GLU A 242 -64.58 -21.47 -97.47
CA GLU A 242 -63.14 -21.66 -97.35
C GLU A 242 -62.48 -20.53 -96.54
N SER A 243 -62.88 -19.28 -96.79
CA SER A 243 -62.42 -18.12 -96.00
C SER A 243 -62.83 -18.20 -94.52
N ALA A 244 -64.00 -18.79 -94.23
CA ALA A 244 -64.49 -18.99 -92.87
C ALA A 244 -63.74 -20.11 -92.15
N GLU A 245 -63.42 -21.21 -92.83
CA GLU A 245 -62.58 -22.30 -92.29
C GLU A 245 -61.15 -21.82 -91.97
N GLU A 246 -60.58 -21.00 -92.84
CA GLU A 246 -59.30 -20.35 -92.61
C GLU A 246 -59.33 -19.41 -91.39
N LEU A 247 -60.44 -18.69 -91.20
CA LEU A 247 -60.66 -17.86 -90.01
C LEU A 247 -60.71 -18.70 -88.74
N ILE A 248 -61.46 -19.80 -88.73
CA ILE A 248 -61.54 -20.72 -87.58
C ILE A 248 -60.15 -21.26 -87.22
N THR A 249 -59.36 -21.67 -88.20
CA THR A 249 -58.00 -22.18 -87.98
C THR A 249 -57.09 -21.12 -87.35
N ARG A 250 -57.13 -19.88 -87.86
CA ARG A 250 -56.36 -18.76 -87.27
C ARG A 250 -56.81 -18.44 -85.84
N VAL A 251 -58.12 -18.42 -85.61
CA VAL A 251 -58.76 -18.17 -84.31
C VAL A 251 -58.31 -19.23 -83.28
N ALA A 252 -58.32 -20.51 -83.65
CA ALA A 252 -57.82 -21.60 -82.81
C ALA A 252 -56.33 -21.40 -82.43
N GLY A 253 -55.47 -21.05 -83.38
CA GLY A 253 -54.05 -20.79 -83.10
C GLY A 253 -53.81 -19.61 -82.14
N THR A 254 -54.63 -18.54 -82.24
CA THR A 254 -54.60 -17.44 -81.26
C THR A 254 -55.09 -17.85 -79.87
N ALA A 255 -56.09 -18.73 -79.78
CA ALA A 255 -56.57 -19.25 -78.48
C ALA A 255 -55.47 -20.05 -77.78
N GLU A 256 -54.83 -20.97 -78.49
CA GLU A 256 -53.74 -21.81 -77.96
C GLU A 256 -52.55 -20.97 -77.50
N SER A 257 -52.22 -19.92 -78.27
CA SER A 257 -51.18 -18.95 -77.89
C SER A 257 -51.54 -18.19 -76.60
N ALA A 258 -52.81 -17.81 -76.43
CA ALA A 258 -53.28 -17.12 -75.23
C ALA A 258 -53.27 -18.04 -73.99
N GLU A 259 -53.66 -19.31 -74.13
CA GLU A 259 -53.56 -20.32 -73.06
C GLU A 259 -52.11 -20.55 -72.64
N SER A 260 -51.17 -20.64 -73.59
CA SER A 260 -49.74 -20.76 -73.30
C SER A 260 -49.21 -19.56 -72.52
N LEU A 261 -49.66 -18.35 -72.87
CA LEU A 261 -49.32 -17.13 -72.14
C LEU A 261 -49.86 -17.17 -70.71
N LEU A 262 -51.11 -17.58 -70.50
CA LEU A 262 -51.70 -17.73 -69.15
C LEU A 262 -50.90 -18.72 -68.29
N GLY A 263 -50.45 -19.84 -68.85
CA GLY A 263 -49.59 -20.80 -68.13
C GLY A 263 -48.25 -20.18 -67.69
N ARG A 264 -47.59 -19.42 -68.57
CA ARG A 264 -46.33 -18.72 -68.26
C ARG A 264 -46.52 -17.62 -67.22
N VAL A 265 -47.62 -16.87 -67.32
CA VAL A 265 -48.02 -15.82 -66.38
C VAL A 265 -48.28 -16.42 -64.99
N GLY A 266 -48.99 -17.55 -64.92
CA GLY A 266 -49.22 -18.29 -63.67
C GLY A 266 -47.91 -18.72 -62.99
N GLY A 267 -46.97 -19.32 -63.72
CA GLY A 267 -45.67 -19.71 -63.17
C GLY A 267 -44.81 -18.51 -62.71
N THR A 268 -44.92 -17.37 -63.39
CA THR A 268 -44.26 -16.13 -62.98
C THR A 268 -44.85 -15.57 -61.68
N ALA A 269 -46.17 -15.62 -61.53
CA ALA A 269 -46.87 -15.21 -60.31
C ALA A 269 -46.46 -16.06 -59.10
N GLU A 270 -46.41 -17.38 -59.28
CA GLU A 270 -46.01 -18.32 -58.22
C GLU A 270 -44.56 -18.07 -57.78
N SER A 271 -43.65 -17.88 -58.74
CA SER A 271 -42.24 -17.55 -58.46
C SER A 271 -42.10 -16.22 -57.69
N ALA A 272 -42.90 -15.21 -58.05
CA ALA A 272 -42.90 -13.92 -57.36
C ALA A 272 -43.41 -14.04 -55.92
N GLN A 273 -44.44 -14.87 -55.68
CA GLN A 273 -44.95 -15.13 -54.33
C GLN A 273 -43.91 -15.85 -53.45
N GLU A 274 -43.22 -16.86 -54.00
CA GLU A 274 -42.16 -17.57 -53.27
C GLU A 274 -41.01 -16.61 -52.89
N LEU A 275 -40.67 -15.68 -53.79
CA LEU A 275 -39.68 -14.64 -53.53
C LEU A 275 -40.13 -13.68 -52.41
N ILE A 276 -41.40 -13.24 -52.40
CA ILE A 276 -41.94 -12.40 -51.32
C ILE A 276 -41.86 -13.12 -49.96
N THR A 277 -42.19 -14.41 -49.90
CA THR A 277 -42.08 -15.21 -48.67
C THR A 277 -40.64 -15.24 -48.15
N ARG A 278 -39.66 -15.58 -49.01
CA ARG A 278 -38.23 -15.60 -48.64
C ARG A 278 -37.73 -14.24 -48.18
N VAL A 279 -38.15 -13.18 -48.87
CA VAL A 279 -37.78 -11.80 -48.53
C VAL A 279 -38.33 -11.42 -47.16
N THR A 280 -39.58 -11.80 -46.84
CA THR A 280 -40.18 -11.54 -45.52
C THR A 280 -39.46 -12.28 -44.39
N GLU A 281 -39.09 -13.54 -44.59
CA GLU A 281 -38.29 -14.32 -43.62
C GLU A 281 -36.91 -13.69 -43.39
N THR A 282 -36.28 -13.23 -44.46
CA THR A 282 -34.98 -12.52 -44.41
C THR A 282 -35.11 -11.20 -43.64
N ALA A 283 -36.19 -10.45 -43.85
CA ALA A 283 -36.50 -9.23 -43.13
C ALA A 283 -36.62 -9.48 -41.61
N GLY A 284 -37.40 -10.49 -41.23
CA GLY A 284 -37.59 -10.85 -39.82
C GLY A 284 -36.29 -11.27 -39.14
N SER A 285 -35.45 -12.04 -39.85
CA SER A 285 -34.12 -12.43 -39.35
C SER A 285 -33.20 -11.23 -39.13
N ALA A 286 -33.26 -10.23 -40.01
CA ALA A 286 -32.48 -9.00 -39.89
C ALA A 286 -32.98 -8.12 -38.73
N GLU A 287 -34.28 -8.03 -38.50
CA GLU A 287 -34.86 -7.33 -37.34
C GLU A 287 -34.47 -7.99 -36.00
N GLU A 288 -34.44 -9.32 -35.96
CA GLU A 288 -33.94 -10.06 -34.80
C GLU A 288 -32.44 -9.79 -34.56
N LEU A 289 -31.65 -9.74 -35.63
CA LEU A 289 -30.23 -9.40 -35.55
C LEU A 289 -30.02 -7.99 -34.98
N ILE A 290 -30.77 -6.98 -35.46
CA ILE A 290 -30.71 -5.61 -34.95
C ILE A 290 -30.99 -5.58 -33.44
N THR A 291 -32.01 -6.31 -33.00
CA THR A 291 -32.37 -6.40 -31.56
C THR A 291 -31.23 -7.00 -30.74
N ARG A 292 -30.63 -8.10 -31.22
CA ARG A 292 -29.51 -8.77 -30.54
C ARG A 292 -28.26 -7.90 -30.52
N VAL A 293 -27.96 -7.21 -31.61
CA VAL A 293 -26.86 -6.27 -31.76
C VAL A 293 -27.03 -5.10 -30.77
N GLY A 294 -28.24 -4.55 -30.65
CA GLY A 294 -28.56 -3.54 -29.63
C GLY A 294 -28.31 -4.02 -28.19
N ALA A 295 -28.68 -5.27 -27.87
CA ALA A 295 -28.38 -5.84 -26.55
C ALA A 295 -26.87 -5.98 -26.31
N VAL A 296 -26.10 -6.45 -27.30
CA VAL A 296 -24.63 -6.55 -27.18
C VAL A 296 -23.98 -5.18 -27.00
N ALA A 297 -24.47 -4.14 -27.68
CA ALA A 297 -23.98 -2.77 -27.49
C ALA A 297 -24.21 -2.30 -26.04
N ALA A 298 -25.42 -2.47 -25.51
CA ALA A 298 -25.74 -2.11 -24.13
C ALA A 298 -24.88 -2.89 -23.10
N ASP A 299 -24.60 -4.16 -23.36
CA ASP A 299 -23.73 -4.98 -22.53
C ASP A 299 -22.28 -4.47 -22.53
N ALA A 300 -21.77 -4.09 -23.72
CA ALA A 300 -20.44 -3.52 -23.88
C ALA A 300 -20.33 -2.15 -23.18
N GLU A 301 -21.33 -1.29 -23.28
CA GLU A 301 -21.37 -0.01 -22.54
C GLU A 301 -21.32 -0.23 -21.02
N ARG A 302 -22.06 -1.22 -20.50
CA ARG A 302 -22.01 -1.59 -19.08
C ARG A 302 -20.63 -2.12 -18.66
N LEU A 303 -19.94 -2.86 -19.54
CA LEU A 303 -18.57 -3.31 -19.30
C LEU A 303 -17.60 -2.12 -19.22
N VAL A 304 -17.71 -1.13 -20.12
CA VAL A 304 -16.90 0.10 -20.07
C VAL A 304 -17.11 0.85 -18.76
N ALA A 305 -18.37 1.03 -18.34
CA ALA A 305 -18.68 1.68 -17.07
C ALA A 305 -18.11 0.92 -15.86
N SER A 306 -18.25 -0.41 -15.85
CA SER A 306 -17.70 -1.26 -14.78
C SER A 306 -16.18 -1.22 -14.75
N ALA A 307 -15.54 -1.25 -15.93
CA ALA A 307 -14.09 -1.08 -16.06
C ALA A 307 -13.62 0.27 -15.52
N GLY A 308 -14.36 1.35 -15.80
CA GLY A 308 -14.11 2.67 -15.22
C GLY A 308 -14.07 2.65 -13.69
N SER A 309 -15.11 2.07 -13.06
CA SER A 309 -15.19 1.95 -11.60
C SER A 309 -14.03 1.15 -11.00
N VAL A 310 -13.68 0.00 -11.61
CA VAL A 310 -12.56 -0.83 -11.13
C VAL A 310 -11.23 -0.09 -11.25
N ALA A 311 -11.04 0.70 -12.31
CA ALA A 311 -9.84 1.52 -12.47
C ALA A 311 -9.76 2.62 -11.40
N ASP A 312 -10.88 3.25 -11.04
CA ASP A 312 -10.94 4.26 -9.96
C ASP A 312 -10.65 3.66 -8.58
N ASP A 313 -11.21 2.48 -8.29
CA ASP A 313 -10.92 1.74 -7.06
C ASP A 313 -9.43 1.38 -6.98
N ALA A 314 -8.85 0.89 -8.08
CA ALA A 314 -7.43 0.56 -8.14
C ALA A 314 -6.53 1.80 -7.94
N ARG A 315 -6.90 2.97 -8.50
CA ARG A 315 -6.18 4.24 -8.24
C ARG A 315 -6.24 4.64 -6.77
N THR A 316 -7.39 4.44 -6.13
CA THR A 316 -7.57 4.68 -4.69
C THR A 316 -6.67 3.76 -3.86
N ILE A 317 -6.57 2.48 -4.23
CA ILE A 317 -5.66 1.51 -3.60
C ILE A 317 -4.20 1.97 -3.74
N VAL A 318 -3.77 2.39 -4.94
CA VAL A 318 -2.39 2.89 -5.15
C VAL A 318 -2.10 4.11 -4.27
N THR A 319 -3.06 5.03 -4.15
CA THR A 319 -2.91 6.23 -3.31
C THR A 319 -2.78 5.86 -1.83
N ASN A 320 -3.65 4.98 -1.34
CA ASN A 320 -3.60 4.51 0.04
C ASN A 320 -2.34 3.71 0.33
N ALA A 321 -1.88 2.90 -0.63
CA ALA A 321 -0.60 2.20 -0.56
C ALA A 321 0.56 3.19 -0.39
N GLY A 322 0.59 4.27 -1.17
CA GLY A 322 1.57 5.35 -1.00
C GLY A 322 1.60 5.90 0.43
N SER A 323 0.43 6.27 0.97
CA SER A 323 0.33 6.79 2.35
C SER A 323 0.82 5.80 3.40
N VAL A 324 0.50 4.51 3.26
CA VAL A 324 0.97 3.46 4.21
C VAL A 324 2.48 3.26 4.11
N ALA A 325 3.06 3.34 2.91
CA ALA A 325 4.50 3.24 2.72
C ALA A 325 5.24 4.45 3.34
N ASP A 326 4.68 5.66 3.20
CA ASP A 326 5.20 6.86 3.82
C ASP A 326 5.14 6.77 5.36
N ASP A 327 4.01 6.32 5.92
CA ASP A 327 3.84 6.11 7.36
C ASP A 327 4.83 5.08 7.91
N ALA A 328 5.02 3.96 7.20
CA ALA A 328 5.98 2.93 7.57
C ALA A 328 7.43 3.45 7.52
N SER A 329 7.77 4.25 6.52
CA SER A 329 9.06 4.94 6.42
C SER A 329 9.27 5.87 7.62
N GLY A 330 8.25 6.62 8.02
CA GLY A 330 8.29 7.44 9.23
C GLY A 330 8.42 6.62 10.53
N VAL A 331 7.91 5.38 10.59
CA VAL A 331 8.17 4.47 11.72
C VAL A 331 9.64 4.03 11.75
N ILE A 332 10.23 3.70 10.60
CA ILE A 332 11.66 3.32 10.50
C ILE A 332 12.56 4.46 10.98
N GLU A 333 12.31 5.69 10.53
CA GLU A 333 13.08 6.87 10.95
C GLU A 333 12.98 7.11 12.46
N ARG A 334 11.78 7.01 13.03
CA ARG A 334 11.58 7.15 14.49
C ARG A 334 12.25 6.01 15.26
N ALA A 335 12.18 4.79 14.75
CA ALA A 335 12.87 3.64 15.32
C ALA A 335 14.39 3.89 15.36
N ALA A 336 14.99 4.28 14.25
CA ALA A 336 16.41 4.64 14.19
C ALA A 336 16.77 5.72 15.23
N ALA A 337 15.97 6.79 15.35
CA ALA A 337 16.21 7.84 16.33
C ALA A 337 16.09 7.37 17.79
N VAL A 338 15.25 6.37 18.08
CA VAL A 338 15.14 5.76 19.43
C VAL A 338 16.35 4.88 19.70
N ALA A 339 16.79 4.07 18.72
CA ALA A 339 17.99 3.25 18.84
C ALA A 339 19.23 4.13 19.11
N ASP A 340 19.44 5.19 18.33
CA ASP A 340 20.55 6.15 18.52
C ASP A 340 20.57 6.78 19.93
N ARG A 341 19.39 7.05 20.50
CA ARG A 341 19.28 7.60 21.87
C ARG A 341 19.58 6.56 22.93
N ALA A 342 19.17 5.31 22.70
CA ALA A 342 19.47 4.20 23.58
C ALA A 342 20.98 3.89 23.57
N ASP A 343 21.61 3.86 22.40
CA ASP A 343 23.07 3.68 22.26
C ASP A 343 23.83 4.77 23.01
N LYS A 344 23.41 6.03 22.89
CA LYS A 344 24.00 7.14 23.67
C LYS A 344 23.84 6.92 25.17
N LEU A 345 22.67 6.47 25.62
CA LEU A 345 22.43 6.18 27.04
C LEU A 345 23.32 5.03 27.54
N VAL A 346 23.51 3.98 26.74
CA VAL A 346 24.45 2.87 27.04
C VAL A 346 25.88 3.40 27.13
N GLY A 347 26.29 4.28 26.22
CA GLY A 347 27.59 4.95 26.24
C GLY A 347 27.78 5.81 27.49
N ASP A 348 26.80 6.64 27.84
CA ASP A 348 26.82 7.49 29.04
C ASP A 348 26.85 6.66 30.33
N ALA A 349 26.06 5.58 30.39
CA ALA A 349 26.04 4.62 31.48
C ALA A 349 27.40 3.95 31.66
N SER A 350 28.00 3.47 30.57
CA SER A 350 29.33 2.86 30.58
C SER A 350 30.40 3.85 31.09
N GLY A 351 30.37 5.09 30.60
CA GLY A 351 31.29 6.14 31.06
C GLY A 351 31.12 6.51 32.53
N LEU A 352 29.88 6.57 33.03
CA LEU A 352 29.61 6.78 34.46
C LEU A 352 30.11 5.59 35.31
N SER A 353 29.91 4.36 34.84
CA SER A 353 30.38 3.16 35.52
C SER A 353 31.91 3.10 35.60
N GLU A 354 32.61 3.45 34.52
CA GLU A 354 34.07 3.54 34.52
C GLU A 354 34.58 4.60 35.50
N GLN A 355 33.97 5.80 35.51
CA GLN A 355 34.35 6.88 36.44
C GLN A 355 34.12 6.49 37.90
N ALA A 356 32.96 5.90 38.20
CA ALA A 356 32.65 5.42 39.55
C ALA A 356 33.58 4.26 39.96
N GLY A 357 33.90 3.34 39.05
CA GLY A 357 34.86 2.27 39.26
C GLY A 357 36.27 2.79 39.54
N ALA A 358 36.73 3.81 38.81
CA ALA A 358 38.02 4.46 39.06
C ALA A 358 38.06 5.17 40.43
N LEU A 359 36.96 5.81 40.82
CA LEU A 359 36.82 6.43 42.15
C LEU A 359 36.92 5.35 43.24
N LEU A 360 36.17 4.25 43.11
CA LEU A 360 36.23 3.13 44.06
C LEU A 360 37.62 2.52 44.12
N ALA A 361 38.28 2.30 42.98
CA ALA A 361 39.64 1.76 42.92
C ALA A 361 40.65 2.66 43.67
N THR A 362 40.41 3.97 43.68
CA THR A 362 41.24 4.94 44.40
C THR A 362 40.94 4.95 45.91
N TYR A 363 39.67 4.97 46.29
CA TYR A 363 39.26 5.13 47.69
C TYR A 363 39.22 3.82 48.49
N ARG A 364 38.93 2.67 47.86
CA ARG A 364 38.86 1.35 48.50
C ARG A 364 40.14 0.98 49.27
N PRO A 365 41.36 1.04 48.70
CA PRO A 365 42.57 0.69 49.43
C PRO A 365 42.89 1.65 50.59
N ILE A 366 42.45 2.92 50.49
CA ILE A 366 42.60 3.89 51.57
C ILE A 366 41.66 3.51 52.72
N ALA A 367 40.40 3.18 52.42
CA ALA A 367 39.42 2.76 53.41
C ALA A 367 39.80 1.42 54.07
N GLU A 368 40.26 0.43 53.29
CA GLU A 368 40.70 -0.88 53.82
C GLU A 368 41.93 -0.77 54.73
N ARG A 369 42.84 0.17 54.46
CA ARG A 369 44.00 0.43 55.33
C ARG A 369 43.64 1.25 56.56
N ALA A 370 42.73 2.22 56.42
CA ALA A 370 42.30 3.09 57.51
C ALA A 370 41.37 2.38 58.49
N ALA A 371 40.54 1.43 58.03
CA ALA A 371 39.58 0.70 58.85
C ALA A 371 40.21 -0.01 60.06
N PRO A 372 41.23 -0.90 59.92
CA PRO A 372 41.82 -1.57 61.07
C PRO A 372 42.62 -0.63 61.96
N LEU A 373 43.18 0.47 61.43
CA LEU A 373 43.87 1.48 62.23
C LEU A 373 42.88 2.27 63.10
N ALA A 374 41.72 2.63 62.55
CA ALA A 374 40.66 3.27 63.32
C ALA A 374 40.06 2.32 64.36
N THR A 375 39.81 1.06 64.01
CA THR A 375 39.35 0.04 64.96
C THR A 375 40.37 -0.18 66.07
N LYS A 376 41.65 -0.37 65.73
CA LYS A 376 42.71 -0.56 66.72
C LYS A 376 42.87 0.66 67.62
N PHE A 377 42.76 1.88 67.08
CA PHE A 377 42.87 3.10 67.88
C PHE A 377 41.67 3.29 68.81
N VAL A 378 40.45 2.94 68.38
CA VAL A 378 39.24 2.93 69.24
C VAL A 378 39.33 1.84 70.31
N ASP A 379 39.88 0.67 69.97
CA ASP A 379 40.00 -0.47 70.90
C ASP A 379 41.17 -0.30 71.91
N GLU A 380 42.27 0.37 71.51
CA GLU A 380 43.45 0.59 72.38
C GLU A 380 43.34 1.84 73.28
N PHE A 381 42.47 2.80 72.97
CA PHE A 381 42.18 3.94 73.86
C PHE A 381 40.82 3.75 74.52
N SER A 382 40.80 3.01 75.63
CA SER A 382 39.58 2.91 76.45
C SER A 382 39.21 4.26 77.07
N GLU A 383 37.91 4.53 77.20
CA GLU A 383 37.37 5.75 77.84
C GLU A 383 37.96 5.94 79.26
N GLU A 384 38.31 4.85 79.92
CA GLU A 384 38.87 4.81 81.27
C GLU A 384 40.34 5.26 81.32
N GLU A 385 41.17 4.79 80.39
CA GLU A 385 42.59 5.19 80.28
C GLU A 385 42.74 6.63 79.80
N LEU A 386 41.84 7.07 78.92
CA LEU A 386 41.76 8.45 78.50
C LEU A 386 41.31 9.37 79.64
N HIS A 387 40.27 9.00 80.41
CA HIS A 387 39.91 9.74 81.62
C HIS A 387 41.03 9.73 82.66
N ALA A 388 41.83 8.66 82.72
CA ALA A 388 43.03 8.64 83.55
C ALA A 388 44.11 9.61 83.05
N ALA A 389 44.35 9.68 81.74
CA ALA A 389 45.27 10.65 81.13
C ALA A 389 44.79 12.10 81.30
N ILE A 390 43.49 12.36 81.10
CA ILE A 390 42.85 13.66 81.35
C ILE A 390 42.99 14.04 82.82
N ARG A 391 42.66 13.14 83.76
CA ARG A 391 42.88 13.37 85.21
C ARG A 391 44.34 13.63 85.55
N MET A 392 45.27 12.92 84.91
CA MET A 392 46.70 13.12 85.14
C MET A 392 47.13 14.53 84.70
N VAL A 393 46.56 15.03 83.60
CA VAL A 393 46.82 16.38 83.11
C VAL A 393 46.06 17.46 83.90
N ASP A 394 44.83 17.20 84.35
CA ASP A 394 44.06 18.10 85.24
C ASP A 394 44.70 18.26 86.63
N GLN A 395 45.52 17.29 87.03
CA GLN A 395 46.33 17.37 88.25
C GLN A 395 47.65 18.13 88.05
N LEU A 396 48.08 18.41 86.81
CA LEU A 396 49.30 19.19 86.57
C LEU A 396 49.21 20.63 87.07
N PRO A 397 48.08 21.37 86.94
CA PRO A 397 47.90 22.67 87.58
C PRO A 397 48.06 22.60 89.11
N ALA A 398 47.45 21.61 89.77
CA ALA A 398 47.55 21.43 91.22
C ALA A 398 48.98 21.04 91.64
N LEU A 399 49.67 20.22 90.85
CA LEU A 399 51.09 19.89 91.04
C LEU A 399 51.97 21.13 90.88
N THR A 400 51.67 21.98 89.90
CA THR A 400 52.37 23.24 89.66
C THR A 400 52.13 24.24 90.79
N GLU A 401 50.89 24.33 91.29
CA GLU A 401 50.54 25.15 92.45
C GLU A 401 51.21 24.66 93.73
N HIS A 402 51.30 23.35 93.97
CA HIS A 402 52.09 22.79 95.08
C HIS A 402 53.59 23.07 94.93
N LEU A 403 54.13 22.98 93.70
CA LEU A 403 55.52 23.34 93.43
C LEU A 403 55.79 24.84 93.67
N GLU A 404 54.83 25.70 93.34
CA GLU A 404 54.93 27.17 93.46
C GLU A 404 54.60 27.69 94.87
N THR A 405 53.70 27.04 95.58
CA THR A 405 53.19 27.50 96.89
C THR A 405 53.91 26.83 98.04
N ASP A 406 54.27 25.55 97.93
CA ASP A 406 54.85 24.79 99.05
C ASP A 406 56.35 24.56 98.88
N ILE A 407 56.82 24.30 97.66
CA ILE A 407 58.23 24.01 97.41
C ILE A 407 59.05 25.27 97.12
N MET A 408 58.52 26.22 96.35
CA MET A 408 59.21 27.48 96.03
C MET A 408 59.58 28.33 97.25
N PRO A 409 58.76 28.44 98.32
CA PRO A 409 59.18 29.13 99.55
C PRO A 409 60.29 28.41 100.31
N ILE A 410 60.34 27.06 100.24
CA ILE A 410 61.43 26.26 100.80
C ILE A 410 62.71 26.48 99.99
N LEU A 411 62.62 26.56 98.66
CA LEU A 411 63.75 26.91 97.80
C LEU A 411 64.21 28.36 97.98
N ALA A 412 63.28 29.30 98.22
CA ALA A 412 63.58 30.70 98.52
C ALA A 412 64.17 30.90 99.93
N THR A 413 63.83 30.05 100.90
CA THR A 413 64.50 30.03 102.21
C THR A 413 65.88 29.38 102.13
N LEU A 414 66.09 28.42 101.23
CA LEU A 414 67.42 27.90 100.86
C LEU A 414 68.33 28.98 100.24
N ASP A 415 67.78 29.90 99.42
CA ASP A 415 68.49 31.08 98.89
C ASP A 415 69.01 32.00 100.01
N ARG A 416 68.33 32.01 101.17
CA ARG A 416 68.71 32.81 102.35
C ARG A 416 69.69 32.13 103.30
N VAL A 417 69.84 30.80 103.25
CA VAL A 417 70.85 30.05 104.02
C VAL A 417 72.19 29.94 103.26
N GLY A 418 72.18 30.17 101.94
CA GLY A 418 73.38 30.20 101.08
C GLY A 418 74.49 31.18 101.52
N PRO A 419 74.18 32.42 101.95
CA PRO A 419 75.18 33.36 102.45
C PRO A 419 75.80 32.93 103.79
N ASP A 420 74.97 32.48 104.74
CA ASP A 420 75.39 32.16 106.12
C ASP A 420 76.34 30.95 106.18
N VAL A 421 76.20 29.99 105.25
CA VAL A 421 77.14 28.85 105.12
C VAL A 421 78.47 29.28 104.48
N HIS A 422 78.47 30.27 103.58
CA HIS A 422 79.70 30.82 103.00
C HIS A 422 80.46 31.70 104.00
N GLU A 423 79.76 32.45 104.87
CA GLU A 423 80.38 33.29 105.91
C GLU A 423 81.05 32.43 107.01
N LEU A 424 80.43 31.32 107.41
CA LEU A 424 81.04 30.32 108.31
C LEU A 424 82.26 29.60 107.70
N LEU A 425 82.31 29.46 106.37
CA LEU A 425 83.45 28.87 105.65
C LEU A 425 84.60 29.87 105.41
N GLU A 426 84.35 31.18 105.44
CA GLU A 426 85.39 32.22 105.42
C GLU A 426 86.04 32.44 106.80
N GLU A 427 85.27 32.47 107.89
CA GLU A 427 85.82 32.64 109.25
C GLU A 427 86.68 31.44 109.71
N LEU A 428 86.33 30.21 109.30
CA LEU A 428 87.17 29.03 109.56
C LEU A 428 88.44 28.98 108.69
N LYS A 429 88.49 29.71 107.58
CA LYS A 429 89.70 29.84 106.73
C LYS A 429 90.67 30.90 107.27
N GLY A 430 90.15 31.96 107.90
CA GLY A 430 90.95 33.00 108.55
C GLY A 430 91.81 32.49 109.71
N VAL A 431 91.30 31.55 110.52
CA VAL A 431 92.07 30.93 111.62
C VAL A 431 93.15 29.96 111.10
N ARG A 432 92.94 29.33 109.94
CA ARG A 432 93.88 28.36 109.36
C ARG A 432 95.10 29.01 108.67
N GLN A 433 95.03 30.30 108.34
CA GLN A 433 96.09 31.01 107.61
C GLN A 433 97.01 31.87 108.50
N ALA A 434 96.59 32.21 109.73
CA ALA A 434 97.42 32.97 110.68
C ALA A 434 98.45 32.11 111.46
N VAL A 435 98.29 30.78 111.50
CA VAL A 435 99.18 29.87 112.26
C VAL A 435 100.41 29.41 111.46
N ASN A 436 100.45 29.62 110.14
CA ASN A 436 101.52 29.09 109.26
C ASN A 436 102.62 30.11 108.87
N GLY A 437 102.73 31.26 109.56
CA GLY A 437 103.60 32.38 109.15
C GLY A 437 104.82 32.72 110.02
N ILE A 438 105.06 32.07 111.16
CA ILE A 438 106.17 32.43 112.07
C ILE A 438 107.30 31.37 111.99
N PRO A 439 108.51 31.72 111.49
CA PRO A 439 109.65 30.80 111.42
C PRO A 439 110.21 30.51 112.82
N GLY A 440 110.26 29.23 113.24
CA GLY A 440 110.89 28.86 114.52
C GLY A 440 110.53 27.52 115.17
N PHE A 441 109.69 26.67 114.59
CA PHE A 441 109.34 25.36 115.18
C PHE A 441 109.46 24.19 114.18
N SER A 442 110.68 23.93 113.71
CA SER A 442 111.10 22.56 113.46
C SER A 442 111.25 21.87 114.81
N PHE A 443 110.52 20.79 115.12
CA PHE A 443 110.99 19.62 115.89
C PHE A 443 109.92 18.63 116.42
N PHE A 444 108.66 18.68 115.99
CA PHE A 444 107.72 17.57 116.22
C PHE A 444 107.13 17.09 114.91
N ARG A 445 107.73 16.03 114.35
CA ARG A 445 107.25 14.63 114.45
C ARG A 445 105.97 14.45 113.62
N ARG A 446 106.06 13.99 112.38
CA ARG A 446 106.37 12.59 112.01
C ARG A 446 105.46 11.61 112.78
N ARG A 447 104.23 11.46 112.29
CA ARG A 447 103.38 10.25 112.33
C ARG A 447 102.12 10.53 111.49
N GLY A 448 101.86 9.68 110.50
CA GLY A 448 100.60 9.69 109.74
C GLY A 448 100.73 9.78 108.23
N GLU A 449 101.73 9.15 107.63
CA GLU A 449 101.49 8.40 106.39
C GLU A 449 100.83 7.07 106.78
N GLU A 450 100.06 6.50 105.84
CA GLU A 450 99.36 5.21 105.88
C GLU A 450 97.96 5.20 106.52
N ARG A 451 96.96 5.48 105.67
CA ARG A 451 95.77 4.64 105.41
C ARG A 451 94.88 5.40 104.43
N GLU A 452 94.37 4.82 103.35
CA GLU A 452 94.50 3.49 102.75
C GLU A 452 93.75 3.65 101.41
N GLU A 453 94.40 3.35 100.29
CA GLU A 453 93.67 2.93 99.09
C GLU A 453 93.20 1.49 99.35
N ALA A 454 91.88 1.31 99.47
CA ALA A 454 91.14 0.08 99.20
C ALA A 454 89.62 0.37 99.23
#